data_AF-A0A9Q7XND7-F1
#
_entry.id   AF-A0A9Q7XND7-F1
#
_cell.length_a   1.000
_cell.length_b   1.000
_cell.length_c   1.000
_cell.angle_alpha   90.00
_cell.angle_beta   90.00
_cell.angle_gamma   90.00
#
_symmetry.space_group_name_H-M   'P 1'
#
loop_
_entity.id
_entity.type
_entity.pdbx_description
1 polymer ?
#
loop_
_entity_poly.entity_id
_entity_poly.type
_entity_poly.pdbx_seq_one_letter_code
_entity_poly.pdbx_strand_id
1 'polypeptide(L)'
;MLTSASRLDSSWSLCLYLQFGASWTSYPGGPIRNYNQGKTLVHEFGHWAGLYHVFQGGCSGQGDYVDDTPPQSTATNGCPTNQDSCSGGGLYSVTNFMDYSYDRCMVKFSSGQIARMAAAMDAYRL
;
A
#
# COMPACT_ATOMS: atom_id res chain seq x y z
N MET A 1 29.08 -1.78 14.32
CA MET A 1 28.36 -0.57 13.88
C MET A 1 28.55 -0.45 12.37
N LEU A 2 27.54 -0.83 11.58
CA LEU A 2 27.53 -0.56 10.14
C LEU A 2 26.53 0.57 9.91
N THR A 3 27.06 1.78 9.78
CA THR A 3 26.31 2.98 9.38
C THR A 3 26.57 3.23 7.90
N SER A 4 25.77 2.66 7.02
CA SER A 4 25.57 3.19 5.67
C SER A 4 24.42 2.46 4.99
N ALA A 5 23.22 3.05 5.02
CA ALA A 5 22.38 3.04 3.84
C ALA A 5 23.12 3.89 2.78
N SER A 6 24.19 3.34 2.22
CA SER A 6 24.89 3.94 1.09
C SER A 6 23.87 3.99 -0.04
N ARG A 7 23.56 5.21 -0.49
CA ARG A 7 22.75 5.52 -1.67
C ARG A 7 22.82 4.37 -2.66
N LEU A 8 21.71 3.66 -2.84
CA LEU A 8 21.50 2.88 -4.06
C LEU A 8 21.81 3.83 -5.22
N ASP A 9 22.57 3.38 -6.22
CA ASP A 9 23.02 4.29 -7.27
C ASP A 9 21.81 5.04 -7.87
N SER A 10 22.07 6.23 -8.40
CA SER A 10 21.02 7.09 -8.96
C SER A 10 20.15 6.39 -10.01
N SER A 11 20.67 5.36 -10.69
CA SER A 11 19.97 4.58 -11.70
C SER A 11 18.94 3.63 -11.08
N TRP A 12 19.26 2.94 -9.97
CA TRP A 12 18.28 2.09 -9.26
C TRP A 12 17.17 2.92 -8.59
N SER A 13 17.53 4.09 -8.05
CA SER A 13 16.56 5.01 -7.46
C SER A 13 15.61 5.58 -8.52
N LEU A 14 16.10 5.88 -9.73
CA LEU A 14 15.25 6.27 -10.87
C LEU A 14 14.36 5.12 -11.33
N CYS A 15 14.87 3.89 -11.37
CA CYS A 15 14.12 2.72 -11.83
C CYS A 15 12.90 2.45 -10.92
N LEU A 16 13.10 2.46 -9.60
CA LEU A 16 12.03 2.26 -8.62
C LEU A 16 11.01 3.41 -8.61
N TYR A 17 11.45 4.66 -8.79
CA TYR A 17 10.54 5.80 -8.87
C TYR A 17 9.72 5.81 -10.18
N LEU A 18 10.33 5.49 -11.32
CA LEU A 18 9.65 5.53 -12.63
C LEU A 18 8.69 4.36 -12.85
N GLN A 19 8.96 3.18 -12.28
CA GLN A 19 8.10 2.01 -12.45
C GLN A 19 7.08 1.82 -11.32
N PHE A 20 7.42 2.24 -10.11
CA PHE A 20 6.61 1.98 -8.92
C PHE A 20 6.32 3.24 -8.11
N GLY A 21 6.64 4.46 -8.55
CA GLY A 21 6.38 5.68 -7.74
C GLY A 21 7.13 5.77 -6.40
N ALA A 22 7.96 4.77 -6.05
CA ALA A 22 8.63 4.67 -4.77
C ALA A 22 9.94 5.47 -4.76
N SER A 23 9.91 6.65 -4.12
CA SER A 23 11.09 7.51 -3.95
C SER A 23 12.04 6.97 -2.89
N TRP A 24 13.36 7.15 -3.09
CA TRP A 24 14.40 6.83 -2.11
C TRP A 24 14.14 7.48 -0.74
N THR A 25 13.41 8.60 -0.72
CA THR A 25 13.06 9.32 0.49
C THR A 25 12.14 8.53 1.43
N SER A 26 11.45 7.50 0.90
CA SER A 26 10.57 6.57 1.61
C SER A 26 11.21 5.22 1.98
N TYR A 27 12.48 5.02 1.60
CA TYR A 27 13.19 3.78 1.93
C TYR A 27 13.44 3.66 3.44
N PRO A 28 13.73 2.45 3.94
CA PRO A 28 14.13 2.25 5.34
C PRO A 28 15.21 3.23 5.78
N GLY A 29 14.89 4.10 6.75
CA GLY A 29 15.81 5.14 7.26
C GLY A 29 15.87 6.42 6.42
N GLY A 30 15.02 6.57 5.40
CA GLY A 30 14.87 7.78 4.60
C GLY A 30 14.27 8.97 5.36
N PRO A 31 14.35 10.18 4.77
CA PRO A 31 13.93 11.45 5.38
C PRO A 31 12.41 11.64 5.55
N ILE A 32 11.55 10.89 4.86
CA ILE A 32 10.09 11.04 5.03
C ILE A 32 9.66 10.33 6.31
N ARG A 33 9.51 11.10 7.39
CA ARG A 33 9.00 10.59 8.66
C ARG A 33 7.65 9.90 8.46
N ASN A 34 7.46 8.76 9.14
CA ASN A 34 6.28 7.88 9.09
C ASN A 34 6.11 7.03 7.82
N TYR A 35 6.88 7.28 6.76
CA TYR A 35 6.85 6.52 5.50
C TYR A 35 8.26 6.05 5.11
N ASN A 36 9.09 5.72 6.10
CA ASN A 36 10.49 5.36 5.93
C ASN A 36 10.83 3.98 6.50
N GLN A 37 9.90 3.02 6.39
CA GLN A 37 10.09 1.62 6.78
C GLN A 37 9.91 0.67 5.57
N GLY A 38 9.86 1.23 4.35
CA GLY A 38 9.78 0.48 3.10
C GLY A 38 8.38 -0.01 2.73
N LYS A 39 7.32 0.41 3.44
CA LYS A 39 5.95 -0.04 3.10
C LYS A 39 5.39 0.67 1.88
N THR A 40 5.91 1.85 1.53
CA THR A 40 5.64 2.48 0.23
C THR A 40 5.96 1.52 -0.92
N LEU A 41 7.11 0.85 -0.93
CA LEU A 41 7.42 -0.10 -2.01
C LEU A 41 6.43 -1.28 -2.06
N VAL A 42 5.96 -1.75 -0.90
CA VAL A 42 4.97 -2.84 -0.82
C VAL A 42 3.62 -2.39 -1.39
N HIS A 43 3.18 -1.18 -1.06
CA HIS A 43 1.97 -0.55 -1.61
C HIS A 43 2.01 -0.46 -3.14
N GLU A 44 3.13 0.05 -3.66
CA GLU A 44 3.30 0.27 -5.09
C GLU A 44 3.47 -1.04 -5.86
N PHE A 45 4.08 -2.06 -5.24
CA PHE A 45 4.07 -3.41 -5.78
C PHE A 45 2.64 -3.97 -5.86
N GLY A 46 1.79 -3.67 -4.87
CA GLY A 46 0.38 -4.03 -4.91
C GLY A 46 -0.35 -3.42 -6.11
N HIS A 47 -0.11 -2.14 -6.41
CA HIS A 47 -0.62 -1.50 -7.62
C HIS A 47 -0.10 -2.13 -8.90
N TRP A 48 1.20 -2.38 -8.97
CA TRP A 48 1.79 -3.08 -10.09
C TRP A 48 1.12 -4.45 -10.26
N ALA A 49 0.91 -5.21 -9.20
CA ALA A 49 0.20 -6.49 -9.24
C ALA A 49 -1.34 -6.38 -9.35
N GLY A 50 -1.91 -5.21 -9.68
CA GLY A 50 -3.33 -5.06 -10.03
C GLY A 50 -4.29 -4.80 -8.86
N LEU A 51 -3.78 -4.40 -7.69
CA LEU A 51 -4.61 -3.94 -6.58
C LEU A 51 -4.94 -2.45 -6.70
N TYR A 52 -6.15 -2.10 -6.28
CA TYR A 52 -6.57 -0.71 -6.10
C TYR A 52 -6.41 -0.29 -4.65
N HIS A 53 -6.53 1.02 -4.39
CA HIS A 53 -6.68 1.49 -3.03
C HIS A 53 -7.96 0.98 -2.41
N VAL A 54 -7.91 0.61 -1.13
CA VAL A 54 -9.07 0.12 -0.36
C VAL A 54 -10.23 1.12 -0.29
N PHE A 55 -9.94 2.41 -0.47
CA PHE A 55 -10.93 3.49 -0.49
C PHE A 55 -11.45 3.83 -1.89
N GLN A 56 -11.00 3.11 -2.92
CA GLN A 56 -11.50 3.29 -4.27
C GLN A 56 -12.92 2.71 -4.40
N GLY A 57 -13.78 3.36 -5.18
CA GLY A 57 -15.18 2.93 -5.33
C GLY A 57 -16.11 3.34 -4.18
N GLY A 58 -15.58 3.82 -3.05
CA GLY A 58 -16.37 4.34 -1.93
C GLY A 58 -17.32 3.31 -1.31
N CYS A 59 -18.31 3.80 -0.54
CA CYS A 59 -19.19 2.93 0.24
C CYS A 59 -20.29 2.22 -0.57
N SER A 60 -20.57 2.67 -1.79
CA SER A 60 -21.69 2.19 -2.60
C SER A 60 -21.27 1.61 -3.95
N GLY A 61 -19.98 1.65 -4.27
CA GLY A 61 -19.42 1.09 -5.51
C GLY A 61 -18.91 -0.33 -5.33
N GLN A 62 -18.14 -0.80 -6.31
CA GLN A 62 -17.50 -2.13 -6.28
C GLN A 62 -16.26 -2.20 -5.38
N GLY A 63 -16.01 -1.17 -4.57
CA GLY A 63 -14.82 -1.06 -3.73
C GLY A 63 -13.52 -1.15 -4.53
N ASP A 64 -12.54 -1.84 -3.95
CA ASP A 64 -11.27 -2.20 -4.59
C ASP A 64 -11.35 -3.53 -5.38
N TYR A 65 -12.57 -4.03 -5.65
CA TYR A 65 -12.84 -5.31 -6.33
C TYR A 65 -12.28 -6.53 -5.59
N VAL A 66 -12.25 -6.45 -4.27
CA VAL A 66 -11.88 -7.54 -3.37
C VAL A 66 -12.97 -7.64 -2.30
N ASP A 67 -13.55 -8.82 -2.10
CA ASP A 67 -14.74 -8.96 -1.22
C ASP A 67 -14.38 -8.97 0.27
N ASP A 68 -13.12 -9.32 0.62
CA ASP A 68 -12.65 -9.42 2.01
C ASP A 68 -11.96 -8.14 2.53
N THR A 69 -12.01 -7.06 1.76
CA THR A 69 -11.60 -5.71 2.15
C THR A 69 -12.83 -4.89 2.55
N PRO A 70 -12.88 -4.36 3.78
CA PRO A 70 -13.96 -3.48 4.22
C PRO A 70 -14.15 -2.28 3.29
N PRO A 71 -15.39 -1.89 2.94
CA PRO A 71 -15.64 -0.71 2.13
C PRO A 71 -15.14 0.54 2.87
N GLN A 72 -14.46 1.42 2.14
CA GLN A 72 -13.88 2.65 2.65
C GLN A 72 -14.10 3.77 1.62
N SER A 73 -14.35 5.00 2.07
CA SER A 73 -14.56 6.17 1.19
C SER A 73 -13.45 7.20 1.27
N THR A 74 -12.63 7.16 2.32
CA THR A 74 -11.53 8.09 2.52
C THR A 74 -10.25 7.36 2.91
N ALA A 75 -9.11 7.81 2.41
CA ALA A 75 -7.81 7.28 2.80
C ALA A 75 -7.54 7.50 4.29
N THR A 76 -6.86 6.54 4.92
CA THR A 76 -6.41 6.69 6.31
C THR A 76 -5.21 7.63 6.39
N ASN A 77 -5.23 8.53 7.38
CA ASN A 77 -4.04 9.30 7.75
C ASN A 77 -3.59 8.91 9.16
N GLY A 78 -2.31 8.55 9.27
CA GLY A 78 -1.72 8.19 10.54
C GLY A 78 -1.97 6.74 10.94
N CYS A 79 -2.28 6.55 12.22
CA CYS A 79 -2.56 5.25 12.82
C CYS A 79 -3.78 5.34 13.74
N PRO A 80 -4.95 5.76 13.22
CA PRO A 80 -6.14 5.82 14.04
C PRO A 80 -6.51 4.41 14.50
N THR A 81 -6.96 4.28 15.74
CA THR A 81 -7.51 3.02 16.24
C THR A 81 -8.90 2.76 15.67
N ASN A 82 -9.64 3.84 15.33
CA ASN A 82 -10.97 3.79 14.75
C ASN A 82 -11.14 4.75 13.56
N GLN A 83 -11.41 4.23 12.36
CA GLN A 83 -11.76 5.03 11.18
C GLN A 83 -12.90 4.39 10.36
N ASP A 84 -14.15 4.63 10.74
CA ASP A 84 -15.28 4.17 9.94
C ASP A 84 -15.70 5.28 8.98
N SER A 85 -15.39 5.11 7.69
CA SER A 85 -15.81 6.04 6.64
C SER A 85 -17.05 5.54 5.86
N CYS A 86 -17.53 4.33 6.17
CA CYS A 86 -18.66 3.69 5.53
C CYS A 86 -19.49 2.93 6.58
N SER A 87 -20.57 3.54 7.05
CA SER A 87 -21.43 3.00 8.12
C SER A 87 -21.72 1.51 7.93
N GLY A 88 -21.24 0.68 8.87
CA GLY A 88 -21.46 -0.77 8.87
C GLY A 88 -20.46 -1.58 8.04
N GLY A 89 -19.40 -0.97 7.51
CA GLY A 89 -18.37 -1.61 6.68
C GLY A 89 -17.40 -2.53 7.42
N GLY A 90 -17.38 -2.50 8.75
CA GLY A 90 -16.49 -3.32 9.57
C GLY A 90 -15.17 -2.63 9.98
N LEU A 91 -14.25 -3.39 10.58
CA LEU A 91 -12.99 -2.88 11.10
C LEU A 91 -11.96 -2.62 9.98
N TYR A 92 -11.82 -1.33 9.68
CA TYR A 92 -10.65 -0.55 9.24
C TYR A 92 -9.54 -1.25 8.45
N SER A 93 -9.29 -0.72 7.25
CA SER A 93 -8.13 -1.05 6.42
C SER A 93 -6.84 -0.32 6.84
N VAL A 94 -6.77 0.23 8.07
CA VAL A 94 -5.58 0.91 8.64
C VAL A 94 -4.34 0.03 8.55
N THR A 95 -4.51 -1.29 8.67
CA THR A 95 -3.44 -2.29 8.62
C THR A 95 -3.13 -2.83 7.22
N ASN A 96 -3.93 -2.44 6.22
CA ASN A 96 -3.80 -2.89 4.85
C ASN A 96 -2.69 -2.10 4.14
N PHE A 97 -1.86 -2.77 3.34
CA PHE A 97 -0.83 -2.09 2.55
C PHE A 97 -1.40 -1.17 1.47
N MET A 98 -2.65 -1.38 1.03
CA MET A 98 -3.30 -0.57 0.00
C MET A 98 -4.08 0.64 0.55
N ASP A 99 -3.86 1.01 1.82
CA ASP A 99 -4.32 2.27 2.42
C ASP A 99 -3.15 3.28 2.53
N TYR A 100 -3.40 4.50 3.04
CA TYR A 100 -2.39 5.57 3.22
C TYR A 100 -1.96 5.79 4.68
N SER A 101 -2.26 4.83 5.56
CA SER A 101 -1.75 4.77 6.93
C SER A 101 -0.24 4.93 6.98
N TYR A 102 0.28 5.30 8.15
CA TYR A 102 1.74 5.28 8.35
C TYR A 102 2.31 3.86 8.26
N ASP A 103 3.55 3.75 7.79
CA ASP A 103 4.26 2.49 7.61
C ASP A 103 4.20 1.57 8.83
N ARG A 104 4.29 2.16 10.03
CA ARG A 104 4.26 1.41 11.31
C ARG A 104 2.95 0.66 11.57
N CYS A 105 1.89 0.99 10.84
CA CYS A 105 0.56 0.43 11.03
C CYS A 105 0.16 -0.53 9.90
N MET A 106 0.74 -0.39 8.71
CA MET A 106 0.50 -1.28 7.59
C MET A 106 1.30 -2.59 7.74
N VAL A 107 0.60 -3.73 7.72
CA VAL A 107 1.21 -5.04 8.00
C VAL A 107 0.77 -6.17 7.08
N LYS A 108 -0.32 -6.04 6.32
CA LYS A 108 -0.87 -7.17 5.55
C LYS A 108 -1.58 -6.77 4.24
N PHE A 109 -1.63 -7.74 3.33
CA PHE A 109 -2.69 -7.86 2.32
C PHE A 109 -3.78 -8.79 2.85
N SER A 110 -5.00 -8.68 2.33
CA SER A 110 -6.05 -9.68 2.56
C SER A 110 -5.83 -10.94 1.70
N SER A 111 -6.55 -12.02 1.99
CA SER A 111 -6.47 -13.24 1.18
C SER A 111 -7.02 -13.00 -0.23
N GLY A 112 -8.09 -12.22 -0.35
CA GLY A 112 -8.67 -11.82 -1.63
C GLY A 112 -7.73 -10.94 -2.46
N GLN A 113 -7.00 -10.02 -1.82
CA GLN A 113 -5.97 -9.22 -2.49
C GLN A 113 -4.83 -10.11 -3.03
N ILE A 114 -4.38 -11.11 -2.25
CA ILE A 114 -3.37 -12.06 -2.73
C ILE A 114 -3.87 -12.85 -3.93
N ALA A 115 -5.11 -13.34 -3.90
CA ALA A 115 -5.71 -14.06 -5.01
C ALA A 115 -5.82 -13.18 -6.28
N ARG A 116 -6.26 -11.93 -6.12
CA ARG A 116 -6.33 -10.95 -7.21
C ARG A 116 -4.96 -10.65 -7.81
N MET A 117 -3.94 -10.46 -6.96
CA MET A 117 -2.56 -10.26 -7.43
C MET A 117 -2.09 -11.45 -8.26
N ALA A 118 -2.29 -12.68 -7.77
CA ALA A 118 -1.91 -13.88 -8.51
C ALA A 118 -2.58 -13.95 -9.89
N ALA A 119 -3.89 -13.67 -9.97
CA ALA A 119 -4.62 -13.64 -11.23
C ALA A 119 -4.12 -12.55 -12.19
N ALA A 120 -3.83 -11.35 -11.69
CA ALA A 120 -3.32 -10.25 -12.51
C ALA A 120 -1.87 -10.48 -12.98
N MET A 121 -1.06 -11.16 -12.17
CA MET A 121 0.29 -11.57 -12.57
C MET A 121 0.23 -12.62 -13.68
N ASP A 122 -0.62 -13.64 -13.55
CA ASP A 122 -0.83 -14.68 -14.56
C ASP A 122 -1.37 -14.13 -15.89
N ALA A 123 -2.32 -13.19 -15.82
CA ALA A 123 -2.94 -12.64 -17.02
C ALA A 123 -2.04 -11.67 -17.82
N TYR A 124 -1.11 -10.97 -17.16
CA TYR A 124 -0.44 -9.81 -17.76
C TYR A 124 1.08 -9.79 -17.63
N ARG A 125 1.69 -10.72 -16.88
CA ARG A 125 3.12 -10.65 -16.51
C ARG A 125 3.87 -11.99 -16.55
N LEU A 126 3.18 -13.09 -16.84
CA LEU A 126 3.74 -14.40 -17.16
C LEU A 126 3.45 -14.72 -18.63
#